data_AF-A0ABD5SE81-F1
#
_entry.id   AF-A0ABD5SE81-F1
#
_cell.length_a   1.000
_cell.length_b   1.000
_cell.length_c   1.000
_cell.angle_alpha   90.00
_cell.angle_beta   90.00
_cell.angle_gamma   90.00
#
_symmetry.space_group_name_H-M   'P 1'
#
loop_
_entity.id
_entity.type
_entity.pdbx_description
1 polymer ?
#
loop_
_entity_poly.entity_id
_entity_poly.type
_entity_poly.pdbx_seq_one_letter_code
_entity_poly.pdbx_strand_id
1 'polypeptide(L)'
;PWIFVENLDSFILLSELGAPFHVIYCEGFKLSSSRIRNRSSVTLSYSSTTSREVLDDFERRWFDGGQEQTFFWGDLDFSGLSIFLALKKVFPELELWKPAYSVMLAALHHGHNWTCKGEQLAPSLTENIFIDTVIVPEIMKSKRFLDQEWVSRTQLHEILFDPLKK
;
A
#
# COMPACT_ATOMS: atom_id res chain seq x y z
N PRO A 1 7.59 10.23 5.64
CA PRO A 1 7.06 9.37 4.55
C PRO A 1 5.82 8.63 5.05
N TRP A 2 4.87 8.33 4.16
CA TRP A 2 3.62 7.64 4.49
C TRP A 2 3.53 6.31 3.75
N ILE A 3 2.82 5.35 4.34
CA ILE A 3 2.46 4.11 3.66
C ILE A 3 0.97 3.83 3.83
N PHE A 4 0.29 3.72 2.68
CA PHE A 4 -1.08 3.31 2.53
C PHE A 4 -1.16 1.79 2.48
N VAL A 5 -1.91 1.17 3.38
CA VAL A 5 -2.05 -0.28 3.54
C VAL A 5 -3.51 -0.67 3.35
N GLU A 6 -3.81 -1.53 2.38
CA GLU A 6 -5.19 -1.92 2.03
C GLU A 6 -5.86 -2.80 3.10
N ASN A 7 -5.11 -3.73 3.68
CA ASN A 7 -5.63 -4.73 4.60
C ASN A 7 -5.41 -4.37 6.09
N LEU A 8 -6.40 -4.64 6.94
CA LEU A 8 -6.37 -4.29 8.36
C LEU A 8 -5.31 -5.06 9.14
N ASP A 9 -5.17 -6.36 8.92
CA ASP A 9 -4.19 -7.20 9.62
C ASP A 9 -2.76 -6.78 9.25
N SER A 10 -2.54 -6.47 7.97
CA SER A 10 -1.27 -5.92 7.47
C SER A 10 -0.97 -4.54 8.06
N PHE A 11 -1.99 -3.68 8.22
CA PHE A 11 -1.87 -2.38 8.87
C PHE A 11 -1.46 -2.52 10.35
N ILE A 12 -2.13 -3.41 11.09
CA ILE A 12 -1.81 -3.69 12.50
C ILE A 12 -0.38 -4.20 12.62
N LEU A 13 -0.01 -5.18 11.79
CA LEU A 13 1.32 -5.77 11.80
C LEU A 13 2.44 -4.75 11.55
N LEU A 14 2.30 -3.89 10.54
CA LEU A 14 3.26 -2.81 10.27
C LEU A 14 3.35 -1.80 11.42
N SER A 15 2.22 -1.49 12.04
CA SER A 15 2.15 -0.58 13.18
C SER A 15 2.87 -1.15 14.40
N GLU A 16 2.69 -2.45 14.68
CA GLU A 16 3.37 -3.16 15.77
C GLU A 16 4.87 -3.30 15.55
N LEU A 17 5.32 -3.43 14.30
CA LEU A 17 6.73 -3.51 13.95
C LEU A 17 7.48 -2.18 14.10
N GLY A 18 6.77 -1.08 14.38
CA GLY A 18 7.40 0.24 14.54
C GLY A 18 7.97 0.77 13.22
N ALA A 19 7.25 0.56 12.11
CA ALA A 19 7.67 1.02 10.80
C ALA A 19 8.01 2.52 10.81
N PRO A 20 9.07 2.98 10.11
CA PRO A 20 9.52 4.38 10.12
C PRO A 20 8.64 5.30 9.24
N PHE A 21 7.36 4.93 9.05
CA PHE A 21 6.37 5.60 8.22
C PHE A 21 5.16 5.97 9.06
N HIS A 22 4.40 6.98 8.63
CA HIS A 22 3.00 7.03 9.04
C HIS A 22 2.24 5.93 8.29
N VAL A 23 1.78 4.92 9.01
CA VAL A 23 1.00 3.79 8.46
C VAL A 23 -0.47 4.22 8.41
N ILE A 24 -1.10 4.09 7.25
CA ILE A 24 -2.46 4.58 6.98
C ILE A 24 -3.28 3.43 6.40
N TYR A 25 -4.36 3.05 7.09
CA TYR A 25 -5.27 2.02 6.61
C TYR A 25 -6.21 2.54 5.52
N CYS A 26 -6.25 1.84 4.39
CA CYS A 26 -7.03 2.16 3.20
C CYS A 26 -8.13 1.12 3.05
N GLU A 27 -9.26 1.32 3.71
CA GLU A 27 -10.41 0.43 3.52
C GLU A 27 -10.99 0.62 2.10
N GLY A 28 -10.44 -0.12 1.13
CA GLY A 28 -10.78 -0.02 -0.29
C GLY A 28 -10.58 1.39 -0.86
N PHE A 29 -11.55 1.86 -1.65
CA PHE A 29 -11.52 3.15 -2.35
C PHE A 29 -11.85 4.37 -1.48
N LYS A 30 -12.09 4.22 -0.17
CA LYS A 30 -12.53 5.37 0.68
C LYS A 30 -11.53 6.54 0.64
N LEU A 31 -10.24 6.24 0.59
CA LEU A 31 -9.18 7.24 0.55
C LEU A 31 -8.94 7.87 -0.83
N SER A 32 -9.51 7.34 -1.91
CA SER A 32 -9.36 7.92 -3.26
C SER A 32 -10.32 9.07 -3.55
N SER A 33 -11.16 9.46 -2.59
CA SER A 33 -12.00 10.65 -2.70
C SER A 33 -11.12 11.90 -2.73
N SER A 34 -11.34 12.80 -3.69
CA SER A 34 -10.66 14.11 -3.71
C SER A 34 -10.92 14.94 -2.45
N ARG A 35 -11.98 14.61 -1.70
CA ARG A 35 -12.33 15.27 -0.43
C ARG A 35 -11.49 14.79 0.75
N ILE A 36 -10.66 13.75 0.61
CA ILE A 36 -9.87 13.22 1.73
C ILE A 36 -8.86 14.24 2.30
N ARG A 37 -8.48 15.22 1.48
CA ARG A 37 -7.62 16.35 1.84
C ARG A 37 -8.38 17.54 2.45
N ASN A 38 -9.70 17.44 2.61
CA ASN A 38 -10.52 18.50 3.20
C ASN A 38 -10.86 18.15 4.66
N ARG A 39 -10.41 18.99 5.60
CA ARG A 39 -10.66 18.84 7.05
C ARG A 39 -12.13 18.63 7.40
N SER A 40 -13.04 19.28 6.69
CA SER A 40 -14.49 19.18 6.95
C SER A 40 -15.15 17.90 6.41
N SER A 41 -14.43 17.11 5.61
CA SER A 41 -14.96 15.95 4.91
C SER A 41 -14.43 14.62 5.44
N VAL A 42 -13.59 14.63 6.47
CA VAL A 42 -12.94 13.43 7.01
C VAL A 42 -13.00 13.40 8.53
N THR A 43 -12.98 12.18 9.06
CA THR A 43 -12.69 11.93 10.47
C THR A 43 -11.42 11.08 10.51
N LEU A 44 -10.43 11.54 11.27
CA LEU A 44 -9.17 10.83 11.46
C LEU A 44 -9.18 10.15 12.83
N SER A 45 -8.77 8.89 12.85
CA SER A 45 -8.57 8.10 14.07
C SER A 45 -7.10 7.73 14.17
N TYR A 46 -6.55 7.77 15.38
CA TYR A 46 -5.12 7.57 15.63
C TYR A 46 -4.88 6.48 16.66
N SER A 47 -3.68 5.87 16.59
CA SER A 47 -3.20 4.99 17.65
C SER A 47 -2.97 5.77 18.95
N SER A 48 -3.39 5.21 20.08
CA SER A 48 -3.21 5.80 21.41
C SER A 48 -1.75 6.01 21.81
N THR A 49 -0.81 5.35 21.14
CA THR A 49 0.62 5.44 21.40
C THR A 49 1.32 6.57 20.63
N THR A 50 0.63 7.26 19.71
CA THR A 50 1.24 8.33 18.90
C THR A 50 1.24 9.66 19.65
N SER A 51 2.38 10.35 19.70
CA SER A 51 2.49 11.63 20.42
C SER A 51 1.71 12.74 19.70
N ARG A 52 1.25 13.76 20.46
CA ARG A 52 0.47 14.87 19.88
C ARG A 52 1.27 15.65 18.85
N GLU A 53 2.57 15.83 19.07
CA GLU A 53 3.47 16.54 18.16
C GLU A 53 3.54 15.85 16.80
N VAL A 54 3.61 14.51 16.78
CA VAL A 54 3.61 13.71 15.55
C VAL A 54 2.26 13.80 14.83
N LEU A 55 1.15 13.82 15.59
CA LEU A 55 -0.19 13.99 15.04
C LEU A 55 -0.38 15.38 14.41
N ASP A 56 0.06 16.44 15.08
CA ASP A 56 -0.03 17.81 14.57
C ASP A 56 0.82 18.00 13.31
N ASP A 57 2.00 17.40 13.26
CA ASP A 57 2.84 17.37 12.05
C ASP A 57 2.13 16.65 10.90
N PHE A 58 1.60 15.46 11.17
CA PHE A 58 0.86 14.68 10.20
C PHE A 58 -0.34 15.44 9.64
N GLU A 59 -1.22 15.97 10.50
CA GLU A 59 -2.42 16.69 10.07
C GLU A 59 -2.07 17.93 9.25
N ARG A 60 -1.07 18.71 9.68
CA ARG A 60 -0.61 19.87 8.92
C ARG A 60 -0.23 19.48 7.49
N ARG A 61 0.60 18.44 7.34
CA ARG A 61 1.06 17.94 6.02
C ARG A 61 -0.06 17.27 5.23
N TRP A 62 -1.00 16.62 5.92
CA TRP A 62 -2.15 15.96 5.30
C TRP A 62 -3.11 16.96 4.67
N PHE A 63 -3.45 18.04 5.37
CA PHE A 63 -4.47 18.98 4.90
C PHE A 63 -3.92 20.18 4.15
N ASP A 64 -2.76 20.69 4.56
CA ASP A 64 -2.21 21.93 3.99
C ASP A 64 -1.39 21.63 2.72
N GLY A 65 -1.21 20.36 2.40
CA GLY A 65 -0.46 19.87 1.24
C GLY A 65 1.04 19.76 1.49
N GLY A 66 1.73 19.14 0.54
CA GLY A 66 3.17 18.89 0.62
C GLY A 66 3.59 17.75 -0.29
N GLN A 67 4.86 17.77 -0.71
CA GLN A 67 5.47 16.63 -1.38
C GLN A 67 5.95 15.65 -0.33
N GLU A 68 5.13 14.63 -0.11
CA GLU A 68 5.46 13.54 0.78
C GLU A 68 5.81 12.32 -0.02
N GLN A 69 6.91 11.67 0.34
CA GLN A 69 7.15 10.33 -0.16
C GLN A 69 6.06 9.43 0.40
N THR A 70 5.22 8.92 -0.50
CA THR A 70 4.08 8.09 -0.15
C THR A 70 4.18 6.75 -0.87
N PHE A 71 3.93 5.70 -0.13
CA PHE A 71 3.93 4.33 -0.64
C PHE A 71 2.55 3.73 -0.53
N PHE A 72 2.23 2.80 -1.43
CA PHE A 72 1.06 1.95 -1.34
C PHE A 72 1.49 0.49 -1.28
N TRP A 73 0.90 -0.25 -0.35
CA TRP A 73 0.94 -1.69 -0.31
C TRP A 73 -0.50 -2.20 -0.22
N GLY A 74 -0.91 -2.93 -1.25
CA GLY A 74 -2.18 -3.64 -1.32
C GLY A 74 -1.97 -5.06 -1.83
N ASP A 75 -3.07 -5.75 -2.08
CA ASP A 75 -3.02 -7.10 -2.62
C ASP A 75 -2.31 -7.14 -3.99
N LEU A 76 -1.73 -8.29 -4.33
CA LEU A 76 -1.22 -8.58 -5.66
C LEU A 76 -2.37 -9.08 -6.55
N ASP A 77 -3.31 -8.19 -6.86
CA ASP A 77 -4.42 -8.41 -7.76
C ASP A 77 -4.81 -7.14 -8.53
N PHE A 78 -5.83 -7.20 -9.41
CA PHE A 78 -6.25 -6.01 -10.16
C PHE A 78 -7.08 -5.03 -9.33
N SER A 79 -7.68 -5.47 -8.23
CA SER A 79 -8.46 -4.60 -7.33
C SER A 79 -7.54 -3.70 -6.50
N GLY A 80 -6.50 -4.25 -5.90
CA GLY A 80 -5.44 -3.51 -5.20
C GLY A 80 -4.72 -2.54 -6.12
N LEU A 81 -4.43 -2.94 -7.36
CA LEU A 81 -3.91 -2.01 -8.39
C LEU A 81 -4.90 -0.89 -8.71
N SER A 82 -6.20 -1.18 -8.78
CA SER A 82 -7.23 -0.15 -9.01
C SER A 82 -7.30 0.85 -7.86
N ILE A 83 -7.15 0.39 -6.60
CA ILE A 83 -7.07 1.26 -5.42
C ILE A 83 -5.82 2.15 -5.52
N PHE A 84 -4.66 1.59 -5.86
CA PHE A 84 -3.43 2.37 -6.09
C PHE A 84 -3.65 3.48 -7.13
N LEU A 85 -4.22 3.15 -8.29
CA LEU A 85 -4.44 4.13 -9.36
C LEU A 85 -5.43 5.22 -8.95
N ALA A 86 -6.44 4.87 -8.15
CA ALA A 86 -7.40 5.83 -7.62
C ALA A 86 -6.73 6.76 -6.59
N LEU A 87 -5.90 6.22 -5.69
CA LEU A 87 -5.12 6.98 -4.72
C LEU A 87 -4.10 7.90 -5.40
N LYS A 88 -3.44 7.44 -6.47
CA LYS A 88 -2.43 8.23 -7.20
C LYS A 88 -2.99 9.53 -7.79
N LYS A 89 -4.30 9.59 -8.08
CA LYS A 89 -4.98 10.83 -8.49
C LYS A 89 -5.04 11.89 -7.38
N VAL A 90 -5.02 11.46 -6.12
CA VAL A 90 -5.06 12.31 -4.92
C VAL A 90 -3.66 12.55 -4.36
N PHE A 91 -2.76 11.56 -4.50
CA PHE A 91 -1.38 11.57 -4.05
C PHE A 91 -0.46 11.33 -5.27
N PRO A 92 -0.08 12.35 -6.04
CA PRO A 92 0.68 12.17 -7.28
C PRO A 92 2.05 11.49 -7.09
N GLU A 93 2.70 11.75 -5.94
CA GLU A 93 3.98 11.18 -5.53
C GLU A 93 3.85 9.73 -5.01
N LEU A 94 2.68 9.11 -5.13
CA LEU A 94 2.43 7.75 -4.67
C LEU A 94 3.14 6.73 -5.55
N GLU A 95 3.94 5.89 -4.90
CA GLU A 95 4.60 4.74 -5.49
C GLU A 95 4.11 3.43 -4.86
N LEU A 96 4.22 2.32 -5.59
CA LEU A 96 4.07 1.01 -4.98
C LEU A 96 5.25 0.72 -4.06
N TRP A 97 4.99 0.11 -2.91
CA TRP A 97 6.04 -0.32 -1.99
C TRP A 97 6.75 -1.57 -2.52
N LYS A 98 7.64 -1.36 -3.48
CA LYS A 98 8.34 -2.41 -4.24
C LYS A 98 8.90 -3.54 -3.36
N PRO A 99 9.52 -3.30 -2.18
CA PRO A 99 10.06 -4.38 -1.36
C PRO A 99 9.03 -5.46 -0.99
N ALA A 100 7.81 -5.09 -0.60
CA ALA A 100 6.76 -6.05 -0.27
C ALA A 100 6.21 -6.74 -1.53
N TYR A 101 6.02 -5.99 -2.62
CA TYR A 101 5.61 -6.56 -3.91
C TYR A 101 6.63 -7.57 -4.45
N SER A 102 7.93 -7.35 -4.27
CA SER A 102 8.97 -8.30 -4.67
C SER A 102 8.84 -9.63 -3.92
N VAL A 103 8.52 -9.60 -2.62
CA VAL A 103 8.25 -10.82 -1.85
C VAL A 103 7.02 -11.56 -2.37
N MET A 104 5.94 -10.83 -2.65
CA MET A 104 4.70 -11.41 -3.19
C MET A 104 4.90 -12.00 -4.60
N LEU A 105 5.62 -11.30 -5.48
CA LEU A 105 5.96 -11.79 -6.82
C LEU A 105 6.81 -13.06 -6.77
N ALA A 106 7.83 -13.08 -5.90
CA ALA A 106 8.64 -14.27 -5.68
C ALA A 106 7.77 -15.45 -5.21
N ALA A 107 6.83 -15.21 -4.29
CA ALA A 107 5.92 -16.26 -3.82
C ALA A 107 4.99 -16.79 -4.91
N LEU A 108 4.48 -15.91 -5.78
CA LEU A 108 3.65 -16.26 -6.93
C LEU A 108 4.39 -17.23 -7.86
N HIS A 109 5.68 -16.99 -8.09
CA HIS A 109 6.55 -17.83 -8.94
C HIS A 109 6.80 -19.22 -8.37
N HIS A 110 6.87 -19.36 -7.05
CA HIS A 110 7.10 -20.64 -6.38
C HIS A 110 5.80 -21.45 -6.18
N GLY A 111 4.65 -20.94 -6.64
CA GLY A 111 3.38 -21.66 -6.62
C GLY A 111 2.80 -21.86 -5.22
N HIS A 112 3.06 -20.93 -4.31
CA HIS A 112 2.42 -20.91 -3.00
C HIS A 112 0.94 -20.52 -3.10
N ASN A 113 0.15 -20.88 -2.08
CA ASN A 113 -1.31 -20.71 -2.04
C ASN A 113 -1.75 -19.35 -2.62
N TRP A 114 -2.56 -19.41 -3.66
CA TRP A 114 -3.15 -18.27 -4.32
C TRP A 114 -4.65 -18.22 -4.05
N THR A 115 -5.24 -17.04 -4.13
CA THR A 115 -6.69 -16.88 -3.99
C THR A 115 -7.38 -16.90 -5.35
N CYS A 116 -8.50 -17.62 -5.42
CA CYS A 116 -9.44 -17.49 -6.53
C CYS A 116 -10.26 -16.23 -6.31
N LYS A 117 -9.77 -15.09 -6.79
CA LYS A 117 -10.61 -13.89 -6.90
C LYS A 117 -11.35 -13.99 -8.24
N GLY A 118 -12.63 -13.60 -8.25
CA GLY A 118 -13.52 -13.75 -9.42
C GLY A 118 -13.01 -12.99 -10.66
N GLU A 119 -13.87 -12.80 -11.65
CA GLU A 119 -13.49 -12.03 -12.85
C GLU A 119 -13.16 -10.58 -12.48
N GLN A 120 -11.86 -10.26 -12.44
CA GLN A 120 -11.34 -8.91 -12.30
C GLN A 120 -10.82 -8.44 -13.66
N LEU A 121 -11.12 -7.20 -14.03
CA LEU A 121 -10.59 -6.59 -15.25
C LEU A 121 -9.17 -6.10 -14.99
N ALA A 122 -8.22 -6.57 -15.80
CA ALA A 122 -6.88 -6.01 -15.80
C ALA A 122 -6.95 -4.50 -16.11
N PRO A 123 -6.19 -3.67 -15.38
CA PRO A 123 -6.12 -2.25 -15.72
C PRO A 123 -5.54 -2.09 -17.13
N SER A 124 -5.99 -1.04 -17.84
CA SER A 124 -5.29 -0.56 -19.03
C SER A 124 -3.87 -0.09 -18.67
N LEU A 125 -3.03 0.21 -19.66
CA LEU A 125 -1.71 0.80 -19.44
C LEU A 125 -1.80 1.94 -18.40
N THR A 126 -1.03 1.81 -17.32
CA THR A 126 -1.17 2.62 -16.10
C THR A 126 -0.18 3.78 -16.02
N GLU A 127 0.71 3.89 -17.02
CA GLU A 127 1.87 4.80 -17.04
C GLU A 127 2.88 4.52 -15.91
N ASN A 128 2.67 3.43 -15.15
CA ASN A 128 3.59 2.96 -14.14
C ASN A 128 4.35 1.75 -14.70
N ILE A 129 5.62 1.96 -15.02
CA ILE A 129 6.50 0.95 -15.63
C ILE A 129 6.50 -0.36 -14.82
N PHE A 130 6.50 -0.29 -13.48
CA PHE A 130 6.53 -1.47 -12.63
C PHE A 130 5.21 -2.26 -12.72
N ILE A 131 4.07 -1.58 -12.78
CA ILE A 131 2.77 -2.24 -12.96
C ILE A 131 2.68 -2.85 -14.35
N ASP A 132 2.98 -2.05 -15.37
CA ASP A 132 2.74 -2.38 -16.78
C ASP A 132 3.69 -3.46 -17.30
N THR A 133 4.94 -3.49 -16.80
CA THR A 133 5.97 -4.42 -17.30
C THR A 133 6.30 -5.57 -16.35
N VAL A 134 5.87 -5.49 -15.07
CA VAL A 134 6.15 -6.54 -14.07
C VAL A 134 4.86 -7.12 -13.49
N ILE A 135 4.07 -6.33 -12.76
CA ILE A 135 2.94 -6.88 -11.98
C ILE A 135 1.85 -7.47 -12.89
N VAL A 136 1.31 -6.68 -13.82
CA VAL A 136 0.20 -7.12 -14.68
C VAL A 136 0.59 -8.32 -15.53
N PRO A 137 1.76 -8.35 -16.20
CA PRO A 137 2.20 -9.53 -16.93
C PRO A 137 2.28 -10.79 -16.06
N GLU A 138 2.79 -10.70 -14.83
CA GLU A 138 2.95 -11.85 -13.93
C GLU A 138 1.60 -12.37 -13.43
N ILE A 139 0.66 -11.49 -13.07
CA ILE A 139 -0.70 -11.88 -12.71
C ILE A 139 -1.41 -12.55 -13.89
N MET A 140 -1.32 -11.97 -15.10
CA MET A 140 -1.95 -12.51 -16.31
C MET A 140 -1.38 -13.87 -16.71
N LYS A 141 -0.06 -14.05 -16.60
CA LYS A 141 0.65 -15.30 -16.92
C LYS A 141 0.31 -16.40 -15.93
N SER A 142 0.33 -16.07 -14.63
CA SER A 142 0.07 -17.05 -13.57
C SER A 142 -1.42 -17.35 -13.38
N LYS A 143 -2.30 -16.39 -13.71
CA LYS A 143 -3.74 -16.38 -13.38
C LYS A 143 -3.98 -16.58 -11.88
N ARG A 144 -3.11 -16.00 -11.06
CA ARG A 144 -3.11 -16.14 -9.61
C ARG A 144 -3.02 -14.78 -8.96
N PHE A 145 -3.63 -14.68 -7.79
CA PHE A 145 -3.59 -13.52 -6.93
C PHE A 145 -3.00 -13.89 -5.58
N LEU A 146 -2.43 -12.89 -4.90
CA LEU A 146 -1.84 -13.06 -3.59
C LEU A 146 -2.29 -11.93 -2.68
N ASP A 147 -2.76 -12.28 -1.49
CA ASP A 147 -3.18 -11.32 -0.49
C ASP A 147 -1.96 -10.77 0.27
N GLN A 148 -2.06 -9.55 0.81
CA GLN A 148 -0.96 -8.90 1.54
C GLN A 148 -0.40 -9.76 2.67
N GLU A 149 -1.26 -10.51 3.37
CA GLU A 149 -0.93 -11.33 4.54
C GLU A 149 0.03 -12.47 4.21
N TRP A 150 0.30 -12.72 2.93
CA TRP A 150 1.37 -13.63 2.54
C TRP A 150 2.75 -13.13 2.97
N VAL A 151 2.97 -11.81 3.02
CA VAL A 151 4.24 -11.25 3.49
C VAL A 151 4.32 -11.41 5.00
N SER A 152 5.18 -12.33 5.44
CA SER A 152 5.31 -12.67 6.85
C SER A 152 5.88 -11.53 7.69
N ARG A 153 5.62 -11.57 9.00
CA ARG A 153 6.22 -10.68 9.99
C ARG A 153 7.75 -10.59 9.88
N THR A 154 8.42 -11.74 9.68
CA THR A 154 9.89 -11.79 9.53
C THR A 154 10.34 -11.05 8.27
N GLN A 155 9.68 -11.29 7.14
CA GLN A 155 10.00 -10.59 5.88
C GLN A 155 9.75 -9.09 5.98
N LEU A 156 8.67 -8.65 6.63
CA LEU A 156 8.41 -7.24 6.88
C LEU A 156 9.49 -6.62 7.77
N HIS A 157 9.89 -7.30 8.84
CA HIS A 157 10.97 -6.82 9.70
C HIS A 157 12.28 -6.65 8.92
N GLU A 158 12.65 -7.62 8.07
CA GLU A 158 13.80 -7.49 7.17
C GLU A 158 13.67 -6.30 6.22
N ILE A 159 12.52 -6.13 5.57
CA ILE A 159 12.28 -5.01 4.66
C ILE A 159 12.46 -3.66 5.36
N LEU A 160 11.98 -3.53 6.60
CA LEU A 160 11.97 -2.26 7.33
C LEU A 160 13.35 -1.91 7.92
N PHE A 161 14.08 -2.91 8.41
CA PHE A 161 15.22 -2.70 9.30
C PHE A 161 16.53 -3.30 8.83
N ASP A 162 16.56 -4.12 7.77
CA ASP A 162 17.81 -4.67 7.25
C ASP A 162 18.62 -3.57 6.52
N PRO A 163 19.78 -3.16 7.06
CA PRO A 163 20.61 -2.13 6.43
C PRO A 163 21.22 -2.58 5.10
N LEU A 164 21.23 -3.88 4.78
CA LEU A 164 21.81 -4.42 3.55
C LEU A 164 20.87 -4.31 2.32
N LYS A 165 19.62 -3.89 2.52
CA LYS A 165 18.60 -3.73 1.46
C LYS A 165 18.20 -2.27 1.18
N LYS A 166 18.90 -1.28 1.75
CA LYS A 166 18.70 0.16 1.52
C LYS A 166 19.65 0.73 0.47
#